data_AF-A0A7C1YRR5-F1
#
_entry.id   AF-A0A7C1YRR5-F1
#
_cell.length_a   1.000
_cell.length_b   1.000
_cell.length_c   1.000
_cell.angle_alpha   90.00
_cell.angle_beta   90.00
_cell.angle_gamma   90.00
#
_symmetry.space_group_name_H-M   'P 1'
#
loop_
_entity.id
_entity.type
_entity.pdbx_description
1 polymer ?
#
loop_
_entity_poly.entity_id
_entity_poly.type
_entity_poly.pdbx_seq_one_letter_code
_entity_poly.pdbx_strand_id
1 'polypeptide(L)'
;FQVLRYMVKIWELLLKQGQFHIRLPIIVPLVIYHGRSPWNIDTGFKQLFHLPDACFEAYVPDFEYLLYNISHFTDEEIKGAVILRASLLTMKYVFRPDLGKQLEKIFGLFKDLTLKETGLEYLETLLRYLVNATDTIKKDDIARAIQSIPEGDKIMPTIAEQWKKEGFEQGIQQGIQQGIQQGIQQGIREGILEAIELGLKLKFGTQGLKIYPEIRKIEEIERLRSIKEAIEIASSVKEIEELLD
;
A
#
# COMPACT_ATOMS: atom_id res chain seq x y z
N PHE A 1 0.27 -4.31 -18.94
CA PHE A 1 0.67 -3.12 -19.74
C PHE A 1 1.34 -1.99 -18.92
N GLN A 2 2.01 -2.29 -17.80
CA GLN A 2 2.55 -1.24 -16.90
C GLN A 2 3.64 -0.37 -17.54
N VAL A 3 4.53 -0.95 -18.34
CA VAL A 3 5.62 -0.22 -19.03
C VAL A 3 5.04 0.83 -19.99
N LEU A 4 4.10 0.46 -20.85
CA LEU A 4 3.41 1.39 -21.75
C LEU A 4 2.73 2.53 -20.97
N ARG A 5 2.06 2.20 -19.86
CA ARG A 5 1.41 3.21 -19.00
C ARG A 5 2.43 4.24 -18.48
N TYR A 6 3.64 3.82 -18.14
CA TYR A 6 4.69 4.76 -17.71
C TYR A 6 5.21 5.61 -18.85
N MET A 7 5.43 5.02 -20.04
CA MET A 7 5.86 5.78 -21.22
C MET A 7 4.87 6.90 -21.56
N VAL A 8 3.57 6.58 -21.60
CA VAL A 8 2.51 7.56 -21.83
C VAL A 8 2.52 8.66 -20.78
N LYS A 9 2.59 8.30 -19.49
CA LYS A 9 2.65 9.30 -18.40
C LYS A 9 3.87 10.22 -18.49
N ILE A 10 5.01 9.70 -18.92
CA ILE A 10 6.22 10.51 -19.13
C ILE A 10 5.99 11.48 -20.29
N TRP A 11 5.45 11.02 -21.42
CA TRP A 11 5.13 11.92 -22.53
C TRP A 11 4.09 12.99 -22.16
N GLU A 12 3.06 12.64 -21.39
CA GLU A 12 2.09 13.61 -20.87
C GLU A 12 2.75 14.68 -20.00
N LEU A 13 3.67 14.28 -19.11
CA LEU A 13 4.43 15.20 -18.26
C LEU A 13 5.28 16.15 -19.10
N LEU A 14 6.02 15.61 -20.07
CA LEU A 14 6.91 16.38 -20.94
C LEU A 14 6.14 17.35 -21.85
N LEU A 15 4.95 16.94 -22.33
CA LEU A 15 4.06 17.80 -23.11
C LEU A 15 3.55 18.98 -22.27
N LYS A 16 3.09 18.71 -21.04
CA LYS A 16 2.64 19.75 -20.10
C LYS A 16 3.73 20.75 -19.76
N GLN A 17 4.98 20.31 -19.76
CA GLN A 17 6.16 21.15 -19.52
C GLN A 17 6.66 21.87 -20.79
N GLY A 18 6.00 21.68 -21.94
CA GLY A 18 6.38 22.30 -23.21
C GLY A 18 7.70 21.77 -23.78
N GLN A 19 8.15 20.58 -23.37
CA GLN A 19 9.45 20.03 -23.81
C GLN A 19 9.40 19.45 -25.23
N PHE A 20 8.21 19.21 -25.78
CA PHE A 20 8.01 18.86 -27.18
C PHE A 20 6.62 19.32 -27.65
N HIS A 21 6.44 19.35 -28.98
CA HIS A 21 5.17 19.78 -29.60
C HIS A 21 4.60 18.75 -30.57
N ILE A 22 5.45 18.13 -31.41
CA ILE A 22 4.98 17.23 -32.49
C ILE A 22 5.66 15.85 -32.38
N ARG A 23 6.98 15.80 -32.20
CA ARG A 23 7.73 14.54 -32.11
C ARG A 23 7.87 14.08 -30.67
N LEU A 24 7.51 12.84 -30.40
CA LEU A 24 7.68 12.24 -29.07
C LEU A 24 9.17 11.98 -28.78
N PRO A 25 9.66 12.34 -27.58
CA PRO A 25 11.00 11.97 -27.15
C PRO A 25 11.10 10.45 -26.96
N ILE A 26 12.25 9.86 -27.32
CA ILE A 26 12.50 8.43 -27.16
C ILE A 26 12.58 8.10 -25.67
N ILE A 27 11.88 7.05 -25.26
CA ILE A 27 11.98 6.46 -23.93
C ILE A 27 12.57 5.06 -24.09
N VAL A 28 13.65 4.77 -23.38
CA VAL A 28 14.23 3.41 -23.29
C VAL A 28 13.75 2.80 -21.98
N PRO A 29 12.78 1.87 -22.00
CA PRO A 29 12.26 1.29 -20.77
C PRO A 29 13.22 0.25 -20.22
N LEU A 30 13.53 0.34 -18.94
CA LEU A 30 14.36 -0.61 -18.20
C LEU A 30 13.53 -1.28 -17.11
N VAL A 31 13.52 -2.62 -17.10
CA VAL A 31 12.87 -3.45 -16.09
C VAL A 31 13.95 -4.20 -15.33
N ILE A 32 14.11 -3.86 -14.04
CA ILE A 32 14.94 -4.62 -13.11
C ILE A 32 14.06 -5.67 -12.45
N TYR A 33 14.35 -6.94 -12.68
CA TYR A 33 13.57 -8.05 -12.15
C TYR A 33 14.32 -8.83 -11.08
N HIS A 34 13.65 -9.08 -9.95
CA HIS A 34 14.17 -9.82 -8.80
C HIS A 34 13.09 -10.65 -8.09
N GLY A 35 12.07 -11.09 -8.84
CA GLY A 35 10.93 -11.82 -8.28
C GLY A 35 11.24 -13.28 -7.91
N ARG A 36 10.30 -13.92 -7.23
CA ARG A 36 10.42 -15.33 -6.78
C ARG A 36 10.36 -16.32 -7.94
N SER A 37 9.55 -16.03 -8.95
CA SER A 37 9.33 -16.91 -10.10
C SER A 37 10.29 -16.57 -11.23
N PRO A 38 10.56 -17.50 -12.16
CA PRO A 38 11.23 -17.15 -13.42
C PRO A 38 10.43 -16.07 -14.16
N TRP A 39 11.13 -15.13 -14.79
CA TRP A 39 10.49 -14.20 -15.72
C TRP A 39 10.09 -14.94 -16.99
N ASN A 40 8.80 -14.90 -17.34
CA ASN A 40 8.23 -15.60 -18.49
C ASN A 40 7.44 -14.68 -19.43
N ILE A 41 7.66 -13.36 -19.30
CA ILE A 41 6.97 -12.35 -20.11
C ILE A 41 7.92 -11.88 -21.21
N ASP A 42 7.42 -11.81 -22.44
CA ASP A 42 8.21 -11.34 -23.57
C ASP A 42 8.65 -9.87 -23.39
N THR A 43 9.83 -9.52 -23.89
CA THR A 43 10.36 -8.16 -23.87
C THR A 43 9.75 -7.26 -24.94
N GLY A 44 9.25 -7.83 -26.03
CA GLY A 44 8.50 -7.14 -27.07
C GLY A 44 7.04 -6.98 -26.67
N PHE A 45 6.57 -5.73 -26.57
CA PHE A 45 5.20 -5.44 -26.13
C PHE A 45 4.14 -6.04 -27.06
N LYS A 46 4.40 -6.06 -28.37
CA LYS A 46 3.51 -6.67 -29.36
C LYS A 46 3.28 -8.17 -29.13
N GLN A 47 4.25 -8.88 -28.55
CA GLN A 47 4.15 -10.32 -28.27
C GLN A 47 3.16 -10.64 -27.15
N LEU A 48 2.69 -9.63 -26.43
CA LEU A 48 1.66 -9.79 -25.39
C LEU A 48 0.23 -9.89 -25.96
N PHE A 49 0.06 -9.69 -27.27
CA PHE A 49 -1.25 -9.74 -27.93
C PHE A 49 -1.41 -11.05 -28.69
N HIS A 50 -2.59 -11.66 -28.57
CA HIS A 50 -3.00 -12.73 -29.48
C HIS A 50 -3.70 -12.09 -30.69
N LEU A 51 -2.97 -11.98 -31.81
CA LEU A 51 -3.50 -11.39 -33.03
C LEU A 51 -4.32 -12.44 -33.81
N PRO A 52 -5.58 -12.15 -34.20
CA PRO A 52 -6.38 -13.07 -35.01
C PRO A 52 -5.83 -13.25 -36.43
N ASP A 53 -5.17 -12.22 -36.97
CA ASP A 53 -4.58 -12.17 -38.31
C ASP A 53 -3.47 -11.09 -38.37
N ALA A 54 -2.52 -11.22 -39.31
CA ALA A 54 -1.40 -10.29 -39.49
C ALA A 54 -1.84 -8.85 -39.80
N CYS A 55 -3.02 -8.64 -40.40
CA CYS A 55 -3.53 -7.29 -40.66
C CYS A 55 -3.71 -6.45 -39.38
N PHE A 56 -3.81 -7.08 -38.22
CA PHE A 56 -3.93 -6.37 -36.93
C PHE A 56 -2.61 -5.88 -36.36
N GLU A 57 -1.46 -6.27 -36.92
CA GLU A 57 -0.13 -5.84 -36.44
C GLU A 57 0.03 -4.31 -36.45
N ALA A 58 -0.54 -3.64 -37.46
CA ALA A 58 -0.46 -2.18 -37.60
C ALA A 58 -1.19 -1.41 -36.49
N TYR A 59 -2.02 -2.09 -35.67
CA TYR A 59 -2.87 -1.47 -34.66
C TYR A 59 -2.39 -1.72 -33.22
N VAL A 60 -1.27 -2.44 -33.03
CA VAL A 60 -0.67 -2.66 -31.72
C VAL A 60 0.63 -1.86 -31.55
N PRO A 61 0.92 -1.33 -30.35
CA PRO A 61 2.19 -0.66 -30.11
C PRO A 61 3.36 -1.65 -30.23
N ASP A 62 4.39 -1.27 -31.00
CA ASP A 62 5.61 -2.05 -31.17
C ASP A 62 6.79 -1.35 -30.48
N PHE A 63 7.20 -1.89 -29.34
CA PHE A 63 8.40 -1.45 -28.62
C PHE A 63 8.92 -2.60 -27.76
N GLU A 64 10.19 -2.48 -27.35
CA GLU A 64 10.85 -3.41 -26.44
C GLU A 64 11.26 -2.72 -25.14
N TYR A 65 11.42 -3.49 -24.08
CA TYR A 65 12.07 -3.04 -22.86
C TYR A 65 13.31 -3.87 -22.56
N LEU A 66 14.31 -3.22 -21.95
CA LEU A 66 15.51 -3.88 -21.46
C LEU A 66 15.17 -4.63 -20.16
N LEU A 67 15.35 -5.94 -20.15
CA LEU A 67 15.16 -6.76 -18.95
C LEU A 67 16.51 -7.06 -18.29
N TYR A 68 16.67 -6.59 -17.05
CA TYR A 68 17.79 -6.91 -16.18
C TYR A 68 17.30 -7.78 -15.03
N ASN A 69 17.35 -9.10 -15.25
CA ASN A 69 17.05 -10.07 -14.20
C ASN A 69 18.27 -10.26 -13.29
N ILE A 70 18.30 -9.53 -12.17
CA ILE A 70 19.46 -9.51 -11.27
C ILE A 70 19.65 -10.84 -10.52
N SER A 71 18.63 -11.70 -10.49
CA SER A 71 18.76 -13.05 -9.92
C SER A 71 19.74 -13.92 -10.71
N HIS A 72 20.05 -13.58 -11.96
CA HIS A 72 21.00 -14.33 -12.80
C HIS A 72 22.42 -13.74 -12.78
N PHE A 73 22.61 -12.56 -12.20
CA PHE A 73 23.90 -11.89 -12.17
C PHE A 73 24.77 -12.52 -11.10
N THR A 74 26.07 -12.61 -11.34
CA THR A 74 27.09 -12.83 -10.30
C THR A 74 27.24 -11.56 -9.44
N ASP A 75 27.85 -11.68 -8.25
CA ASP A 75 28.03 -10.50 -7.39
C ASP A 75 29.08 -9.52 -7.94
N GLU A 76 29.98 -10.03 -8.78
CA GLU A 76 31.05 -9.30 -9.45
C GLU A 76 30.54 -8.46 -10.62
N GLU A 77 29.43 -8.88 -11.26
CA GLU A 77 28.74 -8.12 -12.30
C GLU A 77 27.95 -6.93 -11.73
N ILE A 78 27.53 -6.99 -10.46
CA ILE A 78 26.85 -5.89 -9.77
C ILE A 78 27.90 -4.89 -9.25
N LYS A 79 28.21 -3.91 -10.10
CA LYS A 79 29.20 -2.83 -9.86
C LYS A 79 28.50 -1.47 -9.70
N GLY A 80 29.27 -0.45 -9.34
CA GLY A 80 28.82 0.94 -9.28
C GLY A 80 28.91 1.53 -7.87
N ALA A 81 28.14 2.60 -7.64
CA ALA A 81 28.08 3.27 -6.34
C ALA A 81 27.64 2.29 -5.24
N VAL A 82 28.22 2.44 -4.06
CA VAL A 82 28.02 1.55 -2.90
C VAL A 82 26.54 1.33 -2.59
N ILE A 83 25.75 2.39 -2.54
CA ILE A 83 24.30 2.33 -2.26
C ILE A 83 23.58 1.50 -3.31
N LEU A 84 23.81 1.75 -4.60
CA LEU A 84 23.18 1.01 -5.69
C LEU A 84 23.55 -0.48 -5.61
N ARG A 85 24.84 -0.76 -5.38
CA ARG A 85 25.34 -2.13 -5.24
C ARG A 85 24.69 -2.86 -4.07
N ALA A 86 24.61 -2.22 -2.90
CA ALA A 86 23.97 -2.78 -1.72
C ALA A 86 22.47 -3.05 -1.95
N SER A 87 21.76 -2.10 -2.56
CA SER A 87 20.33 -2.26 -2.89
C SER A 87 20.09 -3.40 -3.87
N LEU A 88 20.88 -3.50 -4.95
CA LEU A 88 20.74 -4.56 -5.95
C LEU A 88 21.09 -5.94 -5.38
N LEU A 89 22.16 -6.05 -4.57
CA LEU A 89 22.47 -7.31 -3.88
C LEU A 89 21.36 -7.70 -2.92
N THR A 90 20.82 -6.74 -2.17
CA THR A 90 19.68 -6.97 -1.28
C THR A 90 18.49 -7.53 -2.05
N MET A 91 18.07 -6.87 -3.13
CA MET A 91 16.97 -7.33 -4.00
C MET A 91 17.25 -8.71 -4.62
N LYS A 92 18.49 -8.98 -5.05
CA LYS A 92 18.89 -10.28 -5.60
C LYS A 92 18.72 -11.44 -4.60
N TYR A 93 19.06 -11.20 -3.33
CA TYR A 93 19.04 -12.24 -2.29
C TYR A 93 17.77 -12.27 -1.45
N VAL A 94 16.89 -11.26 -1.51
CA VAL A 94 15.74 -11.10 -0.59
C VAL A 94 14.81 -12.32 -0.52
N PHE A 95 14.70 -13.08 -1.62
CA PHE A 95 13.87 -14.29 -1.69
C PHE A 95 14.68 -15.60 -1.65
N ARG A 96 16.00 -15.52 -1.45
CA ARG A 96 16.88 -16.69 -1.41
C ARG A 96 17.09 -17.16 0.03
N PRO A 97 17.22 -18.48 0.26
CA PRO A 97 17.40 -19.03 1.61
C PRO A 97 18.75 -18.68 2.24
N ASP A 98 19.74 -18.27 1.45
CA ASP A 98 21.08 -17.90 1.93
C ASP A 98 21.23 -16.41 2.27
N LEU A 99 20.16 -15.61 2.19
CA LEU A 99 20.16 -14.17 2.45
C LEU A 99 20.88 -13.79 3.74
N GLY A 100 20.59 -14.47 4.86
CA GLY A 100 21.21 -14.19 6.15
C GLY A 100 22.73 -14.29 6.15
N LYS A 101 23.33 -15.13 5.29
CA LYS A 101 24.80 -15.20 5.11
C LYS A 101 25.34 -14.04 4.28
N GLN A 102 24.54 -13.51 3.37
CA GLN A 102 24.93 -12.40 2.49
C GLN A 102 24.77 -11.03 3.15
N LEU A 103 23.95 -10.92 4.21
CA LEU A 103 23.72 -9.66 4.91
C LEU A 103 25.01 -9.04 5.44
N GLU A 104 25.93 -9.83 6.01
CA GLU A 104 27.25 -9.34 6.46
C GLU A 104 28.04 -8.69 5.32
N LYS A 105 28.05 -9.33 4.14
CA LYS A 105 28.69 -8.77 2.94
C LYS A 105 28.01 -7.49 2.47
N ILE A 106 26.68 -7.45 2.45
CA ILE A 106 25.89 -6.29 2.01
C ILE A 106 26.08 -5.11 2.97
N PHE A 107 25.96 -5.34 4.26
CA PHE A 107 26.09 -4.32 5.30
C PHE A 107 27.52 -3.82 5.40
N GLY A 108 28.50 -4.72 5.20
CA GLY A 108 29.91 -4.37 5.10
C GLY A 108 30.23 -3.40 3.96
N LEU A 109 29.37 -3.24 2.95
CA LEU A 109 29.53 -2.20 1.93
C LEU A 109 29.35 -0.79 2.50
N PHE A 110 28.58 -0.63 3.59
CA PHE A 110 28.29 0.65 4.21
C PHE A 110 29.38 1.15 5.16
N LYS A 111 30.47 0.38 5.37
CA LYS A 111 31.54 0.69 6.32
C LYS A 111 32.02 2.15 6.26
N ASP A 112 32.22 2.68 5.06
CA ASP A 112 32.75 4.03 4.86
C ASP A 112 31.65 5.10 4.67
N LEU A 113 30.38 4.68 4.54
CA LEU A 113 29.25 5.59 4.29
C LEU A 113 28.52 6.00 5.57
N THR A 114 28.46 5.12 6.58
CA THR A 114 27.71 5.39 7.82
C THR A 114 28.33 6.47 8.70
N LEU A 115 29.53 6.94 8.35
CA LEU A 115 30.15 8.14 8.93
C LEU A 115 29.47 9.45 8.48
N LYS A 116 28.51 9.38 7.55
CA LYS A 116 27.68 10.52 7.09
C LYS A 116 26.21 10.22 7.38
N GLU A 117 25.43 11.27 7.67
CA GLU A 117 23.98 11.16 7.92
C GLU A 117 23.25 10.41 6.79
N THR A 118 23.62 10.68 5.54
CA THR A 118 23.04 10.00 4.37
C THR A 118 23.24 8.49 4.39
N GLY A 119 24.39 7.98 4.86
CA GLY A 119 24.65 6.55 4.92
C GLY A 119 23.72 5.81 5.90
N LEU A 120 23.38 6.48 7.01
CA LEU A 120 22.43 6.00 8.01
C LEU A 120 21.01 5.90 7.45
N GLU A 121 20.54 6.93 6.75
CA GLU A 121 19.22 6.94 6.09
C GLU A 121 19.08 5.81 5.06
N TYR A 122 20.13 5.56 4.26
CA TYR A 122 20.13 4.46 3.30
C TYR A 122 20.13 3.09 3.97
N LEU A 123 20.89 2.92 5.06
CA LEU A 123 20.89 1.68 5.83
C LEU A 123 19.50 1.42 6.44
N GLU A 124 18.87 2.45 7.00
CA GLU A 124 17.52 2.37 7.54
C GLU A 124 16.51 1.97 6.46
N THR A 125 16.59 2.58 5.28
CA THR A 125 15.74 2.26 4.12
C THR A 125 15.91 0.79 3.70
N LEU A 126 17.15 0.31 3.67
CA LEU A 126 17.47 -1.08 3.31
C LEU A 126 16.95 -2.07 4.36
N LEU A 127 17.15 -1.78 5.65
CA LEU A 127 16.61 -2.57 6.75
C LEU A 127 15.07 -2.64 6.70
N ARG A 128 14.42 -1.51 6.47
CA ARG A 128 12.96 -1.44 6.33
C ARG A 128 12.49 -2.27 5.15
N TYR A 129 13.16 -2.18 4.00
CA TYR A 129 12.86 -3.04 2.85
C TYR A 129 13.01 -4.52 3.19
N LEU A 130 14.12 -4.92 3.82
CA LEU A 130 14.38 -6.31 4.20
C LEU A 130 13.29 -6.89 5.10
N VAL A 131 12.93 -6.17 6.17
CA VAL A 131 11.91 -6.62 7.14
C VAL A 131 10.53 -6.73 6.50
N ASN A 132 10.20 -5.89 5.51
CA ASN A 132 8.90 -5.94 4.84
C ASN A 132 8.84 -6.93 3.66
N ALA A 133 9.98 -7.24 3.03
CA ALA A 133 10.03 -8.05 1.82
C ALA A 133 10.12 -9.56 2.10
N THR A 134 10.57 -9.98 3.29
CA THR A 134 10.80 -11.39 3.61
C THR A 134 10.75 -11.70 5.09
N ASP A 135 10.10 -12.81 5.45
CA ASP A 135 10.05 -13.34 6.83
C ASP A 135 11.20 -14.33 7.13
N THR A 136 12.10 -14.56 6.18
CA THR A 136 13.15 -15.58 6.29
C THR A 136 14.36 -15.13 7.10
N ILE A 137 14.51 -13.82 7.32
CA ILE A 137 15.64 -13.23 8.04
C ILE A 137 15.42 -13.39 9.54
N LYS A 138 16.41 -13.92 10.24
CA LYS A 138 16.39 -13.99 11.70
C LYS A 138 17.02 -12.74 12.30
N LYS A 139 16.61 -12.40 13.53
CA LYS A 139 17.21 -11.30 14.30
C LYS A 139 18.73 -11.45 14.42
N ASP A 140 19.22 -12.68 14.60
CA ASP A 140 20.65 -12.97 14.71
C ASP A 140 21.41 -12.71 13.40
N ASP A 141 20.76 -12.85 12.24
CA ASP A 141 21.38 -12.53 10.95
C ASP A 141 21.60 -11.02 10.80
N ILE A 142 20.62 -10.22 11.21
CA ILE A 142 20.72 -8.76 11.24
C ILE A 142 21.79 -8.33 12.26
N ALA A 143 21.78 -8.93 13.46
CA ALA A 143 22.77 -8.60 14.51
C ALA A 143 24.21 -8.85 14.04
N ARG A 144 24.47 -10.00 13.39
CA ARG A 144 25.78 -10.29 12.79
C ARG A 144 26.14 -9.33 11.67
N ALA A 145 25.19 -8.97 10.82
CA ALA A 145 25.41 -8.02 9.72
C ALA A 145 25.74 -6.61 10.24
N ILE A 146 25.09 -6.17 11.32
CA ILE A 146 25.35 -4.87 11.96
C ILE A 146 26.77 -4.79 12.52
N GLN A 147 27.34 -5.89 13.04
CA GLN A 147 28.74 -5.92 13.48
C GLN A 147 29.74 -5.67 12.35
N SER A 148 29.32 -5.83 11.09
CA SER A 148 30.15 -5.51 9.93
C SER A 148 30.21 -4.01 9.62
N ILE A 149 29.45 -3.18 10.34
CA ILE A 149 29.40 -1.72 10.19
C ILE A 149 30.12 -1.05 11.37
N PRO A 150 31.01 -0.07 11.15
CA PRO A 150 31.63 0.69 12.21
C PRO A 150 30.56 1.39 13.05
N GLU A 151 30.64 1.23 14.37
CA GLU A 151 29.64 1.74 15.32
C GLU A 151 28.21 1.22 15.11
N GLY A 152 28.05 0.10 14.39
CA GLY A 152 26.74 -0.52 14.14
C GLY A 152 25.92 -0.80 15.41
N ASP A 153 26.59 -1.19 16.50
CA ASP A 153 25.96 -1.43 17.81
C ASP A 153 25.32 -0.18 18.43
N LYS A 154 25.80 1.02 18.04
CA LYS A 154 25.20 2.30 18.47
C LYS A 154 24.06 2.73 17.54
N ILE A 155 24.09 2.31 16.28
CA ILE A 155 23.11 2.67 15.25
C ILE A 155 21.79 1.92 15.45
N MET A 156 21.85 0.63 15.73
CA MET A 156 20.65 -0.22 15.79
C MET A 156 19.64 0.21 16.89
N PRO A 157 20.06 0.61 18.12
CA PRO A 157 19.14 1.15 19.10
C PRO A 157 18.39 2.39 18.61
N THR A 158 19.06 3.32 17.93
CA THR A 158 18.46 4.53 17.38
C THR A 158 17.40 4.21 16.33
N ILE A 159 17.71 3.33 15.37
CA ILE A 159 16.75 2.88 14.36
C ILE A 159 15.54 2.20 15.02
N ALA A 160 15.77 1.33 16.01
CA ALA A 160 14.70 0.64 16.72
C ALA A 160 13.79 1.60 17.51
N GLU A 161 14.37 2.62 18.16
CA GLU A 161 13.61 3.65 18.88
C GLU A 161 12.77 4.49 17.92
N GLN A 162 13.34 4.89 16.78
CA GLN A 162 12.62 5.61 15.73
C GLN A 162 11.44 4.80 15.20
N TRP A 163 11.64 3.53 14.85
CA TRP A 163 10.55 2.68 14.37
C TRP A 163 9.47 2.43 15.43
N LYS A 164 9.85 2.31 16.70
CA LYS A 164 8.90 2.22 17.81
C LYS A 164 8.07 3.48 17.95
N LYS A 165 8.70 4.66 17.83
CA LYS A 165 8.02 5.95 17.86
C LYS A 165 7.07 6.10 16.67
N GLU A 166 7.53 5.81 15.45
CA GLU A 166 6.71 5.80 14.24
C GLU A 166 5.49 4.87 14.40
N GLY A 167 5.70 3.65 14.88
CA GLY A 167 4.62 2.69 15.11
C GLY A 167 3.62 3.15 16.16
N PHE A 168 4.08 3.82 17.22
CA PHE A 168 3.21 4.40 18.24
C PHE A 168 2.38 5.57 17.68
N GLU A 169 2.99 6.46 16.92
CA GLU A 169 2.31 7.58 16.25
C GLU A 169 1.26 7.08 15.25
N GLN A 170 1.61 6.06 14.44
CA GLN A 170 0.66 5.41 13.54
C GLN A 170 -0.50 4.76 14.30
N GLY A 171 -0.21 4.10 15.42
CA GLY A 171 -1.24 3.50 16.29
C GLY A 171 -2.20 4.54 16.87
N ILE A 172 -1.69 5.70 17.32
CA ILE A 172 -2.53 6.83 17.76
C ILE A 172 -3.40 7.33 16.61
N GLN A 173 -2.82 7.57 15.44
CA GLN A 173 -3.57 8.07 14.28
C GLN A 173 -4.70 7.11 13.88
N GLN A 174 -4.41 5.81 13.83
CA GLN A 174 -5.43 4.78 13.56
C GLN A 174 -6.51 4.75 14.63
N GLY A 175 -6.13 4.83 15.91
CA GLY A 175 -7.07 4.88 17.03
C GLY A 175 -7.98 6.10 17.00
N ILE A 176 -7.44 7.28 16.70
CA ILE A 176 -8.23 8.51 16.52
C ILE A 176 -9.19 8.36 15.34
N GLN A 177 -8.72 7.84 14.20
CA GLN A 177 -9.55 7.68 13.01
C GLN A 177 -10.71 6.71 13.28
N GLN A 178 -10.44 5.57 13.92
CA GLN A 178 -11.47 4.61 14.33
C GLN A 178 -12.43 5.22 15.34
N GLY A 179 -11.93 5.94 16.35
CA GLY A 179 -12.76 6.60 17.37
C GLY A 179 -13.68 7.67 16.78
N ILE A 180 -13.19 8.49 15.85
CA ILE A 180 -14.01 9.46 15.12
C ILE A 180 -15.09 8.75 14.30
N GLN A 181 -14.73 7.69 13.57
CA GLN A 181 -15.68 6.94 12.75
C GLN A 181 -16.79 6.31 13.61
N GLN A 182 -16.42 5.67 14.73
CA GLN A 182 -17.37 5.11 15.69
C GLN A 182 -18.25 6.21 16.31
N GLY A 183 -17.66 7.33 16.73
CA GLY A 183 -18.39 8.47 17.29
C GLY A 183 -19.39 9.08 16.30
N ILE A 184 -19.03 9.22 15.03
CA ILE A 184 -19.95 9.67 13.97
C ILE A 184 -21.10 8.68 13.78
N GLN A 185 -20.81 7.38 13.70
CA GLN A 185 -21.85 6.36 13.55
C GLN A 185 -22.81 6.35 14.74
N GLN A 186 -22.29 6.42 15.97
CA GLN A 186 -23.09 6.51 17.17
C GLN A 186 -23.94 7.78 17.20
N GLY A 187 -23.36 8.94 16.87
CA GLY A 187 -24.09 10.21 16.83
C GLY A 187 -25.19 10.24 15.77
N ILE A 188 -24.95 9.68 14.59
CA ILE A 188 -25.99 9.52 13.54
C ILE A 188 -27.11 8.62 14.05
N ARG A 189 -26.77 7.49 14.68
CA ARG A 189 -27.74 6.55 15.22
C ARG A 189 -28.60 7.19 16.32
N GLU A 190 -27.97 7.85 17.30
CA GLU A 190 -28.67 8.55 18.37
C GLU A 190 -29.58 9.65 17.81
N GLY A 191 -29.10 10.45 16.85
CA GLY A 191 -29.93 11.48 16.20
C GLY A 191 -31.13 10.91 15.43
N ILE A 192 -31.00 9.76 14.77
CA ILE A 192 -32.14 9.10 14.10
C ILE A 192 -33.12 8.55 15.15
N LEU A 193 -32.63 7.96 16.25
CA LEU A 193 -33.49 7.47 17.33
C LEU A 193 -34.28 8.60 17.98
N GLU A 194 -33.65 9.75 18.27
CA GLU A 194 -34.33 10.94 18.78
C GLU A 194 -35.39 11.45 17.80
N ALA A 195 -35.08 11.47 16.49
CA ALA A 195 -36.05 11.87 15.46
C ALA A 195 -37.24 10.91 15.38
N ILE A 196 -37.01 9.60 15.48
CA ILE A 196 -38.06 8.59 15.52
C ILE A 196 -38.94 8.76 16.77
N GLU A 197 -38.33 8.92 17.95
CA GLU A 197 -39.06 9.12 19.21
C GLU A 197 -39.99 10.34 19.12
N LEU A 198 -39.46 11.45 18.62
CA LEU A 198 -40.22 12.68 18.41
C LEU A 198 -41.35 12.48 17.39
N GLY A 199 -41.06 11.85 16.25
CA GLY A 199 -42.05 11.57 15.20
C GLY A 199 -43.22 10.70 15.69
N LEU A 200 -42.91 9.61 16.40
CA LEU A 200 -43.90 8.72 17.00
C LEU A 200 -44.78 9.47 18.01
N LYS A 201 -44.16 10.29 18.87
CA LYS A 201 -44.88 11.09 19.88
C LYS A 201 -45.79 12.13 19.25
N LEU A 202 -45.33 12.85 18.22
CA LEU A 202 -46.11 13.89 17.56
C LEU A 202 -47.28 13.31 16.75
N LYS A 203 -47.07 12.18 16.05
CA LYS A 203 -48.07 11.62 15.13
C LYS A 203 -49.06 10.67 15.79
N PHE A 204 -48.60 9.87 16.76
CA PHE A 204 -49.39 8.79 17.36
C PHE A 204 -49.49 8.87 18.89
N GLY A 205 -48.92 9.90 19.51
CA GLY A 205 -48.98 10.12 20.95
C GLY A 205 -48.36 8.97 21.76
N THR A 206 -48.96 8.65 22.89
CA THR A 206 -48.47 7.60 23.80
C THR A 206 -48.57 6.19 23.21
N GLN A 207 -49.43 5.96 22.22
CA GLN A 207 -49.52 4.67 21.53
C GLN A 207 -48.28 4.41 20.66
N GLY A 208 -47.79 5.41 19.93
CA GLY A 208 -46.57 5.30 19.13
C GLY A 208 -45.32 5.09 19.98
N LEU A 209 -45.27 5.63 21.21
CA LEU A 209 -44.11 5.44 22.08
C LEU A 209 -43.98 4.02 22.65
N LYS A 210 -45.02 3.18 22.56
CA LYS A 210 -44.96 1.79 23.06
C LYS A 210 -43.97 0.92 22.27
N ILE A 211 -43.73 1.24 21.00
CA ILE A 211 -42.87 0.46 20.11
C ILE A 211 -41.41 0.97 20.09
N TYR A 212 -41.16 2.16 20.64
CA TYR A 212 -39.82 2.76 20.70
C TYR A 212 -38.76 1.90 21.40
N PRO A 213 -39.05 1.16 22.50
CA PRO A 213 -38.07 0.26 23.11
C PRO A 213 -37.54 -0.84 22.18
N GLU A 214 -38.35 -1.31 21.23
CA GLU A 214 -37.92 -2.31 20.23
C GLU A 214 -37.08 -1.65 19.13
N ILE A 215 -37.47 -0.46 18.66
CA ILE A 215 -36.70 0.33 17.70
C ILE A 215 -35.30 0.67 18.24
N ARG A 216 -35.20 1.02 19.53
CA ARG A 216 -33.92 1.36 20.19
C ARG A 216 -32.91 0.22 20.19
N LYS A 217 -33.36 -1.04 20.05
CA LYS A 217 -32.47 -2.21 19.97
C LYS A 217 -31.83 -2.39 18.59
N ILE A 218 -32.33 -1.69 17.56
CA ILE A 218 -31.79 -1.80 16.21
C ILE A 218 -30.43 -1.09 16.14
N GLU A 219 -29.39 -1.82 15.73
CA GLU A 219 -28.04 -1.29 15.57
C GLU A 219 -27.78 -0.73 14.16
N GLU A 220 -28.49 -1.28 13.16
CA GLU A 220 -28.31 -0.91 11.76
C GLU A 220 -28.94 0.45 11.44
N ILE A 221 -28.08 1.42 11.08
CA ILE A 221 -28.47 2.80 10.79
C ILE A 221 -29.48 2.88 9.63
N GLU A 222 -29.30 2.08 8.58
CA GLU A 222 -30.20 2.10 7.42
C GLU A 222 -31.60 1.60 7.75
N ARG A 223 -31.71 0.56 8.59
CA ARG A 223 -33.02 0.09 9.08
C ARG A 223 -33.73 1.18 9.90
N LEU A 224 -32.99 1.90 10.74
CA LEU A 224 -33.52 3.06 11.46
C LEU A 224 -33.96 4.19 10.52
N ARG A 225 -33.23 4.47 9.44
CA ARG A 225 -33.65 5.47 8.43
C ARG A 225 -34.97 5.08 7.76
N SER A 226 -35.12 3.81 7.38
CA SER A 226 -36.37 3.32 6.77
C SER A 226 -37.56 3.46 7.73
N ILE A 227 -37.38 3.15 9.02
CA ILE A 227 -38.42 3.34 10.03
C ILE A 227 -38.77 4.83 10.18
N LYS A 228 -37.75 5.70 10.24
CA LYS A 228 -37.95 7.16 10.30
C LYS A 228 -38.79 7.67 9.13
N GLU A 229 -38.48 7.23 7.91
CA GLU A 229 -39.23 7.59 6.70
C GLU A 229 -40.66 7.03 6.72
N ALA A 230 -40.84 5.77 7.14
CA ALA A 230 -42.17 5.16 7.25
C ALA A 230 -43.09 5.93 8.21
N ILE A 231 -42.56 6.47 9.32
CA ILE A 231 -43.33 7.28 10.27
C ILE A 231 -43.91 8.53 9.60
N GLU A 232 -43.25 9.13 8.62
CA GLU A 232 -43.77 10.33 7.92
C GLU A 232 -45.07 10.02 7.18
N ILE A 233 -45.21 8.82 6.61
CA ILE A 233 -46.31 8.45 5.71
C ILE A 233 -47.38 7.59 6.39
N ALA A 234 -47.01 6.79 7.39
CA ALA A 234 -47.90 5.80 8.01
C ALA A 234 -49.16 6.43 8.61
N SER A 235 -50.31 5.79 8.43
CA SER A 235 -51.58 6.28 8.98
C SER A 235 -51.86 5.75 10.38
N SER A 236 -51.16 4.69 10.79
CA SER A 236 -51.32 4.03 12.08
C SER A 236 -50.00 3.49 12.63
N VAL A 237 -49.93 3.25 13.96
CA VAL A 237 -48.75 2.64 14.61
C VAL A 237 -48.49 1.22 14.11
N LYS A 238 -49.55 0.49 13.75
CA LYS A 238 -49.47 -0.91 13.31
C LYS A 238 -48.65 -1.09 12.03
N GLU A 239 -48.72 -0.12 11.11
CA GLU A 239 -47.88 -0.11 9.89
C GLU A 239 -46.39 0.01 10.21
N ILE A 240 -46.03 0.64 11.33
CA ILE A 240 -44.63 0.73 11.78
C ILE A 240 -44.21 -0.56 12.51
N GLU A 241 -45.11 -1.19 13.26
CA GLU A 241 -44.87 -2.47 13.94
C GLU A 241 -44.50 -3.58 12.94
N GLU A 242 -45.16 -3.63 11.78
CA GLU A 242 -44.88 -4.60 10.71
C GLU A 242 -43.45 -4.50 10.13
N LEU A 243 -42.74 -3.39 10.37
CA LEU A 243 -41.33 -3.19 9.95
C LEU A 243 -40.31 -3.64 11.02
N LEU A 244 -40.78 -3.97 12.23
CA LEU A 244 -39.94 -4.40 13.35
C LEU A 244 -39.74 -5.92 13.39
N ASP A 245 -40.65 -6.68 12.79
CA ASP A 245 -40.51 -8.12 12.52
C ASP A 245 -39.41 -8.39 11.45
#